data_AF-A0A966R1S4-F1
#
_entry.id   AF-A0A966R1S4-F1
#
_cell.length_a   1.000
_cell.length_b   1.000
_cell.length_c   1.000
_cell.angle_alpha   90.00
_cell.angle_beta   90.00
_cell.angle_gamma   90.00
#
_symmetry.space_group_name_H-M   'P 1'
#
loop_
_entity.id
_entity.type
_entity.pdbx_description
1 polymer ?
#
loop_
_entity_poly.entity_id
_entity_poly.type
_entity_poly.pdbx_seq_one_letter_code
_entity_poly.pdbx_strand_id
1 'polypeptide(L)'
;MEWISFFERQPEDGQGIWYYGECIGVWAGEYHYDPDDPVSPHLMYCHEAMGVVDRMDAPWWMPDDGKMVRPQKPSEKYPKDYPLTN
;
A
#
# COMPACT_ATOMS: atom_id res chain seq x y z
N MET A 1 -1.32 15.38 -1.04
CA MET A 1 -1.30 14.01 -1.61
C MET A 1 -2.54 13.31 -1.10
N GLU A 2 -3.17 12.51 -1.94
CA GLU A 2 -4.42 11.81 -1.65
C GLU A 2 -4.15 10.31 -1.58
N TRP A 3 -4.83 9.62 -0.66
CA TRP A 3 -4.77 8.16 -0.55
C TRP A 3 -5.62 7.53 -1.64
N ILE A 4 -5.04 6.57 -2.35
CA ILE A 4 -5.63 5.88 -3.50
C ILE A 4 -5.99 4.47 -3.04
N SER A 5 -7.19 4.00 -3.38
CA SER A 5 -7.53 2.59 -3.19
C SER A 5 -6.69 1.73 -4.12
N PHE A 6 -6.03 0.71 -3.58
CA PHE A 6 -5.31 -0.26 -4.40
C PHE A 6 -6.24 -1.00 -5.39
N PHE A 7 -7.51 -1.16 -5.02
CA PHE A 7 -8.53 -1.86 -5.82
C PHE A 7 -9.10 -0.99 -6.94
N GLU A 8 -9.00 0.33 -6.81
CA GLU A 8 -9.31 1.29 -7.88
C GLU A 8 -8.15 1.43 -8.85
N ARG A 9 -6.93 1.61 -8.31
CA ARG A 9 -5.72 1.84 -9.10
C ARG A 9 -4.50 1.27 -8.38
N GLN A 10 -3.66 0.58 -9.13
CA GLN A 10 -2.43 -0.02 -8.65
C GLN A 10 -1.23 0.92 -8.89
N PRO A 11 -0.18 0.87 -8.06
CA PRO A 11 1.09 1.51 -8.37
C PRO A 11 1.79 0.84 -9.58
N GLU A 12 2.80 1.51 -10.13
CA GLU A 12 3.69 0.95 -11.15
C GLU A 12 4.74 0.03 -10.49
N ASP A 13 5.09 -1.09 -11.13
CA ASP A 13 6.12 -1.99 -10.59
C ASP A 13 7.46 -1.27 -10.34
N GLY A 14 8.03 -1.46 -9.15
CA GLY A 14 9.22 -0.75 -8.66
C GLY A 14 8.95 0.68 -8.16
N GLN A 15 7.69 1.11 -8.06
CA GLN A 15 7.36 2.46 -7.61
C GLN A 15 7.51 2.59 -6.09
N GLY A 16 8.25 3.63 -5.68
CA GLY A 16 8.27 4.09 -4.29
C GLY A 16 6.91 4.64 -3.88
N ILE A 17 6.35 4.12 -2.79
CA ILE A 17 5.03 4.45 -2.29
C ILE A 17 5.02 4.67 -0.78
N TRP A 18 4.06 5.47 -0.33
CA TRP A 18 3.52 5.36 1.02
C TRP A 18 2.31 4.44 0.97
N TYR A 19 2.19 3.54 1.94
CA TYR A 19 1.07 2.61 2.05
C TYR A 19 0.50 2.59 3.47
N TYR A 20 -0.78 2.25 3.57
CA TYR A 20 -1.50 2.20 4.82
C TYR A 20 -2.46 1.02 4.88
N GLY A 21 -2.51 0.39 6.06
CA GLY A 21 -3.62 -0.45 6.48
C GLY A 21 -3.84 -0.38 7.99
N GLU A 22 -5.07 -0.66 8.43
CA GLU A 22 -5.50 -0.45 9.82
C GLU A 22 -4.62 -1.19 10.84
N CYS A 23 -4.19 -2.41 10.53
CA CYS A 23 -3.40 -3.25 11.45
C CYS A 23 -1.90 -2.92 11.44
N ILE A 24 -1.41 -2.24 10.40
CA ILE A 24 0.03 -1.99 10.21
C ILE A 24 0.39 -0.51 10.36
N GLY A 25 -0.53 0.42 10.13
CA GLY A 25 -0.26 1.86 10.13
C GLY A 25 0.29 2.37 8.80
N VAL A 26 0.94 3.54 8.81
CA VAL A 26 1.51 4.20 7.62
C VAL A 26 3.00 3.90 7.52
N TRP A 27 3.43 3.41 6.35
CA TRP A 27 4.82 3.04 6.05
C TRP A 27 5.25 3.49 4.66
N ALA A 28 6.56 3.67 4.47
CA ALA A 28 7.19 3.86 3.18
C ALA A 28 7.79 2.55 2.66
N GLY A 29 7.69 2.33 1.35
CA GLY A 29 8.25 1.14 0.72
C GLY A 29 8.24 1.21 -0.80
N GLU A 30 8.50 0.07 -1.42
CA GLU A 30 8.46 -0.13 -2.86
C GLU A 30 7.37 -1.16 -3.18
N TYR A 31 6.58 -0.87 -4.20
CA TYR A 31 5.60 -1.82 -4.72
C TYR A 31 6.23 -2.72 -5.76
N HIS A 32 5.94 -4.02 -5.66
CA HIS A 32 6.37 -5.04 -6.62
C HIS A 32 5.18 -5.88 -7.08
N TYR A 33 5.16 -6.13 -8.39
CA TYR A 33 4.22 -7.07 -9.01
C TYR A 33 4.92 -8.39 -9.35
N ASP A 34 4.50 -9.47 -8.68
CA ASP A 34 5.01 -10.83 -8.93
C ASP A 34 3.83 -11.75 -9.31
N PRO A 35 3.55 -11.97 -10.60
CA PRO A 35 2.39 -12.76 -11.03
C PRO A 35 2.46 -14.23 -10.62
N ASP A 36 3.65 -14.73 -10.26
CA ASP A 36 3.87 -16.13 -9.89
C ASP A 36 3.85 -16.34 -8.36
N ASP A 37 3.72 -15.28 -7.56
CA ASP A 37 3.62 -15.40 -6.10
C ASP A 37 2.33 -16.17 -5.71
N PRO A 38 2.44 -17.27 -4.93
CA PRO A 38 1.32 -18.14 -4.63
C PRO A 38 0.33 -17.56 -3.60
N VAL A 39 0.67 -16.44 -2.95
CA VAL A 39 -0.14 -15.80 -1.91
C VAL A 39 -0.81 -14.54 -2.44
N SER A 40 -0.04 -13.61 -2.98
CA SER A 40 -0.55 -12.37 -3.57
C SER A 40 0.42 -11.84 -4.63
N PRO A 41 -0.05 -11.53 -5.84
CA PRO A 41 0.82 -10.98 -6.87
C PRO A 41 1.19 -9.51 -6.65
N HIS A 42 0.63 -8.88 -5.62
CA HIS A 42 0.83 -7.47 -5.30
C HIS A 42 1.48 -7.37 -3.92
N LEU A 43 2.76 -7.01 -3.89
CA LEU A 43 3.59 -6.99 -2.68
C LEU A 43 4.16 -5.60 -2.44
N MET A 44 4.33 -5.24 -1.17
CA MET A 44 4.90 -3.97 -0.72
C MET A 44 6.02 -4.25 0.26
N TYR A 45 7.23 -3.85 -0.10
CA TYR A 45 8.44 -4.08 0.66
C TYR A 45 8.78 -2.82 1.46
N CYS A 46 8.80 -2.94 2.79
CA CYS A 46 9.06 -1.80 3.67
C CYS A 46 10.52 -1.34 3.56
N HIS A 47 10.74 -0.03 3.42
CA HIS A 47 12.09 0.55 3.44
C HIS A 47 12.67 0.69 4.86
N GLU A 48 11.80 0.71 5.88
CA GLU A 48 12.18 1.06 7.24
C GLU A 48 12.45 -0.17 8.14
N ALA A 49 11.92 -1.33 7.77
CA ALA A 49 12.01 -2.56 8.55
C ALA A 49 11.98 -3.80 7.64
N MET A 50 12.40 -4.94 8.17
CA MET A 50 12.19 -6.23 7.49
C MET A 50 10.70 -6.60 7.58
N GLY A 51 9.94 -6.23 6.55
CA GLY A 51 8.52 -6.51 6.45
C GLY A 51 8.04 -6.46 5.00
N VAL A 52 7.18 -7.42 4.64
CA VAL A 52 6.45 -7.48 3.37
C VAL A 52 4.99 -7.60 3.71
N VAL A 53 4.17 -6.78 3.05
CA VAL A 53 2.72 -6.84 3.15
C VAL A 53 2.12 -6.92 1.76
N ASP A 54 0.89 -7.42 1.65
CA ASP A 54 0.15 -7.41 0.41
C ASP A 54 -0.93 -6.32 0.38
N ARG A 55 -1.61 -6.19 -0.76
CA ARG A 55 -2.68 -5.20 -0.97
C ARG A 55 -3.88 -5.32 -0.02
N MET A 56 -4.10 -6.47 0.60
CA MET A 56 -5.16 -6.68 1.59
C MET A 56 -4.75 -6.10 2.94
N ASP A 57 -3.50 -6.30 3.33
CA ASP A 57 -2.94 -5.69 4.55
C ASP A 57 -2.71 -4.18 4.41
N ALA A 58 -2.49 -3.69 3.19
CA ALA A 58 -2.24 -2.30 2.86
C ALA A 58 -3.12 -1.80 1.70
N PRO A 59 -4.44 -1.61 1.92
CA PRO A 59 -5.39 -1.32 0.86
C PRO A 59 -5.32 0.13 0.33
N TRP A 60 -4.57 1.00 1.02
CA TRP A 60 -4.38 2.39 0.63
C TRP A 60 -2.93 2.65 0.26
N TRP A 61 -2.70 3.42 -0.80
CA TRP A 61 -1.36 3.87 -1.19
C TRP A 61 -1.34 5.30 -1.75
N MET A 62 -0.16 5.90 -1.82
CA MET A 62 0.12 7.10 -2.60
C MET A 62 1.57 7.08 -3.09
N PRO A 63 1.90 7.76 -4.20
CA PRO A 63 3.29 7.85 -4.65
C PRO A 63 4.17 8.54 -3.60
N ASP A 64 5.38 8.04 -3.39
CA ASP A 64 6.38 8.75 -2.60
C ASP A 64 6.97 9.91 -3.43
N ASP A 65 6.84 11.13 -2.92
CA ASP A 65 7.36 12.34 -3.56
C ASP A 65 8.81 12.66 -3.14
N GLY A 66 9.43 11.78 -2.34
CA GLY A 66 10.82 11.88 -1.89
C GLY A 66 11.06 12.92 -0.80
N LYS A 67 10.01 13.54 -0.24
CA LYS A 67 10.17 14.63 0.75
C LYS A 67 10.39 14.17 2.19
N MET A 68 10.55 12.86 2.45
CA MET A 68 10.77 12.27 3.79
C MET A 68 9.71 12.61 4.85
N VAL A 69 8.56 13.19 4.45
CA VAL A 69 7.47 13.52 5.38
C VAL A 69 6.42 12.42 5.35
N ARG A 70 6.29 11.69 6.46
CA ARG A 70 5.24 10.67 6.60
C ARG A 70 3.85 11.32 6.49
N PRO A 71 2.98 10.87 5.56
CA PRO A 71 1.65 11.41 5.42
C PRO A 71 0.77 11.04 6.62
N GLN A 72 -0.27 11.84 6.85
CA GLN A 72 -1.34 11.45 7.77
C GLN A 72 -2.11 10.27 7.18
N LYS A 73 -2.56 9.35 8.03
CA LYS A 73 -3.37 8.20 7.62
C LYS A 73 -4.69 8.63 6.96
N PRO A 74 -5.31 7.80 6.10
CA PRO A 74 -6.62 8.11 5.53
C PRO A 74 -7.70 8.21 6.63
N SER A 75 -8.79 8.91 6.32
CA SER A 75 -9.93 9.06 7.23
C SER A 75 -10.74 7.77 7.38
N GLU A 76 -10.80 6.97 6.32
CA GLU A 76 -11.47 5.68 6.29
C GLU A 76 -10.47 4.55 6.50
N LYS A 77 -10.85 3.55 7.30
CA LYS A 77 -9.96 2.40 7.61
C LYS A 77 -9.68 1.55 6.38
N TYR A 78 -10.69 1.39 5.52
CA TYR A 78 -10.65 0.59 4.30
C TYR A 78 -11.28 1.39 3.16
N PRO A 79 -10.82 1.22 1.92
CA PRO A 79 -11.51 1.71 0.73
C PRO A 79 -12.93 1.16 0.60
N LYS A 80 -13.79 1.89 -0.10
CA LYS A 80 -15.18 1.46 -0.35
C LYS A 80 -15.29 0.19 -1.19
N ASP A 81 -14.30 -0.04 -2.04
CA ASP A 81 -14.16 -1.19 -2.93
C ASP A 81 -13.31 -2.32 -2.31
N TYR A 82 -13.05 -2.26 -1.00
CA TYR A 82 -12.33 -3.32 -0.30
C TYR A 82 -13.14 -4.63 -0.28
N PRO A 83 -12.54 -5.80 -0.60
CA PRO A 83 -13.29 -7.06 -0.78
C PRO A 83 -14.02 -7.62 0.45
N LEU A 84 -13.82 -7.07 1.65
CA LEU A 84 -14.39 -7.58 2.91
C LEU A 84 -15.46 -6.67 3.54
N THR A 85 -15.88 -5.59 2.87
CA THR A 85 -16.89 -4.64 3.38
C THR A 85 -18.31 -4.85 2.84
N ASN A 86 -18.67 -6.09 2.44
CA ASN A 86 -20.06 -6.47 2.16
C ASN A 86 -20.85 -6.80 3.43
#